data_AF-A0A0A9VRS6-F1
#
_entry.id   AF-A0A0A9VRS6-F1
#
_cell.length_a   1.000
_cell.length_b   1.000
_cell.length_c   1.000
_cell.angle_alpha   90.00
_cell.angle_beta   90.00
_cell.angle_gamma   90.00
#
_symmetry.space_group_name_H-M   'P 1'
#
loop_
_entity.id
_entity.type
_entity.pdbx_description
1 polymer ?
#
loop_
_entity_poly.entity_id
_entity_poly.type
_entity_poly.pdbx_seq_one_letter_code
_entity_poly.pdbx_strand_id
1 'polypeptide(L)'
;MLPGRRLPGFIRRVSTQTKPQGSSNLKILNESYVTDDFTNVSPKILSHVGRSLINEEGHPLNLLKRKVVDYFYARFKGHMGNPVFSVYDNLPPVVTVHQNFDSLLIPTDHVSRAKSDCYYVNRGNLLRAHTTAHQSELVKMGLDNFLVFGDVYRRDEIDRTHYPVFHQADALRLCTQSQLTDRAGSEVVVFEGRNGKETPEKQAEHSIDATKVMETELKSTLVGLAQSLFGKNIQYR
;
A
#
# COMPACT_ATOMS: atom_id res chain seq x y z
N MET A 1 -30.03 64.46 42.64
CA MET A 1 -30.98 63.39 42.28
C MET A 1 -31.37 63.56 40.82
N LEU A 2 -30.87 62.71 39.93
CA LEU A 2 -31.43 62.29 38.63
C LEU A 2 -30.58 61.07 38.19
N PRO A 3 -31.16 59.93 37.77
CA PRO A 3 -30.43 58.67 37.65
C PRO A 3 -29.84 58.43 36.26
N GLY A 4 -28.67 57.80 36.21
CA GLY A 4 -27.95 57.44 34.99
C GLY A 4 -28.61 56.30 34.20
N ARG A 5 -28.73 56.48 32.88
CA ARG A 5 -29.13 55.46 31.91
C ARG A 5 -28.06 54.35 31.81
N ARG A 6 -28.42 53.11 32.16
CA ARG A 6 -27.65 51.90 31.80
C ARG A 6 -28.14 51.37 30.45
N LEU A 7 -27.21 51.17 29.50
CA LEU A 7 -27.45 50.42 28.27
C LEU A 7 -27.38 48.92 28.56
N PRO A 8 -28.28 48.08 28.01
CA PRO A 8 -28.20 46.63 28.20
C PRO A 8 -27.13 46.03 27.29
N GLY A 9 -26.07 45.48 27.88
CA GLY A 9 -25.08 44.67 27.17
C GLY A 9 -25.69 43.32 26.76
N PHE A 10 -25.80 43.07 25.45
CA PHE A 10 -26.15 41.76 24.92
C PHE A 10 -24.97 40.79 25.10
N ILE A 11 -25.03 39.94 26.11
CA ILE A 11 -24.12 38.80 26.24
C ILE A 11 -24.58 37.71 25.26
N ARG A 12 -23.89 37.58 24.14
CA ARG A 12 -24.09 36.50 23.17
C ARG A 12 -23.53 35.20 23.77
N ARG A 13 -24.36 34.44 24.49
CA ARG A 13 -24.03 33.06 24.90
C ARG A 13 -23.95 32.19 23.63
N VAL A 14 -22.74 31.90 23.18
CA VAL A 14 -22.51 30.85 22.20
C VAL A 14 -22.64 29.52 22.94
N SER A 15 -23.80 28.89 22.82
CA SER A 15 -24.03 27.52 23.28
C SER A 15 -23.39 26.57 22.27
N THR A 16 -22.20 26.05 22.57
CA THR A 16 -21.71 24.83 21.91
C THR A 16 -22.52 23.66 22.45
N GLN A 17 -23.59 23.29 21.74
CA GLN A 17 -24.19 21.97 21.93
C GLN A 17 -23.21 20.93 21.39
N THR A 18 -22.38 20.37 22.27
CA THR A 18 -21.64 19.15 21.98
C THR A 18 -22.67 18.03 21.87
N LYS A 19 -23.01 17.62 20.64
CA LYS A 19 -23.79 16.38 20.46
C LYS A 19 -22.99 15.24 21.11
N PRO A 20 -23.61 14.37 21.92
CA PRO A 20 -22.95 13.14 22.32
C PRO A 20 -22.62 12.37 21.05
N GLN A 21 -21.34 12.05 20.84
CA GLN A 21 -20.91 11.15 19.77
C GLN A 21 -21.47 9.76 20.07
N GLY A 22 -22.71 9.50 19.66
CA GLY A 22 -23.22 8.15 19.54
C GLY A 22 -22.37 7.44 18.50
N SER A 23 -21.80 6.29 18.88
CA SER A 23 -21.14 5.39 17.95
C SER A 23 -22.10 5.05 16.82
N SER A 24 -21.84 5.56 15.62
CA SER A 24 -22.62 5.23 14.43
C SER A 24 -21.92 4.10 13.67
N ASN A 25 -22.69 3.16 13.12
CA ASN A 25 -22.13 2.09 12.31
C ASN A 25 -21.96 2.58 10.87
N LEU A 26 -20.74 2.50 10.36
CA LEU A 26 -20.41 2.77 8.97
C LEU A 26 -20.35 1.45 8.20
N LYS A 27 -21.20 1.29 7.19
CA LYS A 27 -21.18 0.12 6.31
C LYS A 27 -20.27 0.38 5.11
N ILE A 28 -19.28 -0.48 4.91
CA ILE A 28 -18.36 -0.43 3.76
C ILE A 28 -18.37 -1.82 3.11
N LEU A 29 -18.80 -1.89 1.85
CA LEU A 29 -19.08 -3.15 1.16
C LEU A 29 -20.06 -4.02 1.99
N ASN A 30 -19.65 -5.22 2.37
CA ASN A 30 -20.46 -6.18 3.14
C ASN A 30 -20.23 -6.09 4.65
N GLU A 31 -19.28 -5.27 5.11
CA GLU A 31 -18.85 -5.19 6.51
C GLU A 31 -19.36 -3.91 7.19
N SER A 32 -19.54 -3.97 8.52
CA SER A 32 -19.95 -2.84 9.35
C SER A 32 -18.86 -2.49 10.37
N TYR A 33 -18.52 -1.21 10.43
CA TYR A 33 -17.46 -0.69 11.30
C TYR A 33 -18.03 0.34 12.27
N VAL A 34 -17.67 0.22 13.55
CA VAL A 34 -18.01 1.22 14.56
C VAL A 34 -17.15 2.45 14.32
N THR A 35 -17.78 3.62 14.18
CA THR A 35 -17.07 4.91 14.05
C THR A 35 -16.64 5.45 15.41
N ASP A 36 -15.57 6.23 15.42
CA ASP A 36 -15.04 6.90 16.61
C ASP A 36 -14.57 8.32 16.29
N ASP A 37 -13.91 8.98 17.24
CA ASP A 37 -13.35 10.31 17.08
C ASP A 37 -12.16 10.35 16.09
N PHE A 38 -11.68 9.19 15.67
CA PHE A 38 -10.60 9.03 14.70
C PHE A 38 -11.07 8.90 13.26
N THR A 39 -12.33 8.51 13.04
CA THR A 39 -12.96 8.40 11.72
C THR A 39 -12.86 9.71 10.92
N ASN A 40 -12.35 9.64 9.69
CA ASN A 40 -12.24 10.79 8.78
C ASN A 40 -12.62 10.47 7.31
N VAL A 41 -13.07 9.24 7.02
CA VAL A 41 -13.62 8.86 5.71
C VAL A 41 -14.88 9.67 5.38
N SER A 42 -14.97 10.20 4.17
CA SER A 42 -16.12 10.97 3.70
C SER A 42 -17.02 10.16 2.76
N PRO A 43 -18.32 10.48 2.63
CA PRO A 43 -19.22 9.81 1.68
C PRO A 43 -18.70 9.83 0.24
N LYS A 44 -18.01 10.91 -0.15
CA LYS A 44 -17.38 11.02 -1.47
C LYS A 44 -16.30 9.97 -1.68
N ILE A 45 -15.42 9.77 -0.69
CA ILE A 45 -14.37 8.75 -0.76
C ILE A 45 -14.97 7.34 -0.76
N LEU A 46 -15.97 7.11 0.09
CA LEU A 46 -16.69 5.83 0.11
C LEU A 46 -17.39 5.51 -1.21
N SER A 47 -17.81 6.51 -1.99
CA SER A 47 -18.39 6.31 -3.33
C SER A 47 -17.41 5.76 -4.38
N HIS A 48 -16.10 5.75 -4.08
CA HIS A 48 -15.06 5.16 -4.92
C HIS A 48 -14.75 3.70 -4.54
N VAL A 49 -15.09 3.29 -3.32
CA VAL A 49 -14.87 1.93 -2.83
C VAL A 49 -15.69 0.93 -3.65
N GLY A 50 -15.03 -0.12 -4.15
CA GLY A 50 -15.67 -1.20 -4.90
C GLY A 50 -15.88 -0.91 -6.40
N ARG A 51 -15.39 0.21 -6.94
CA ARG A 51 -15.43 0.45 -8.39
C ARG A 51 -14.57 -0.52 -9.19
N SER A 52 -13.46 -1.00 -8.60
CA SER A 52 -12.58 -2.02 -9.19
C SER A 52 -12.18 -1.74 -10.65
N LEU A 53 -11.82 -0.50 -10.98
CA LEU A 53 -11.47 -0.07 -12.35
C LEU A 53 -10.31 -0.88 -12.97
N ILE A 54 -9.45 -1.47 -12.12
CA ILE A 54 -8.36 -2.34 -12.55
C ILE A 54 -8.86 -3.69 -13.10
N ASN A 55 -10.11 -4.05 -12.83
CA ASN A 55 -10.80 -5.26 -13.28
C ASN A 55 -11.86 -4.96 -14.36
N GLU A 56 -12.09 -3.69 -14.70
CA GLU A 56 -13.01 -3.30 -15.76
C GLU A 56 -12.37 -3.54 -17.14
N GLU A 57 -13.00 -4.38 -17.96
CA GLU A 57 -12.48 -4.73 -19.28
C GLU A 57 -12.40 -3.48 -20.19
N GLY A 58 -11.28 -3.33 -20.90
CA GLY A 58 -11.04 -2.18 -21.78
C GLY A 58 -10.58 -0.90 -21.05
N HIS A 59 -10.67 -0.84 -19.72
CA HIS A 59 -10.16 0.31 -18.97
C HIS A 59 -8.62 0.40 -19.08
N PRO A 60 -8.02 1.60 -19.20
CA PRO A 60 -6.56 1.76 -19.31
C PRO A 60 -5.76 1.09 -18.18
N LEU A 61 -6.27 1.14 -16.95
CA LEU A 61 -5.64 0.46 -15.80
C LEU A 61 -5.68 -1.06 -15.93
N ASN A 62 -6.78 -1.62 -16.45
CA ASN A 62 -6.88 -3.04 -16.72
C ASN A 62 -5.93 -3.48 -17.84
N LEU A 63 -5.83 -2.68 -18.91
CA LEU A 63 -4.87 -2.90 -20.00
C LEU A 63 -3.43 -2.90 -19.48
N LEU A 64 -3.08 -1.95 -18.61
CA LEU A 64 -1.77 -1.89 -17.98
C LEU A 64 -1.53 -3.11 -17.05
N LYS A 65 -2.49 -3.46 -16.19
CA LYS A 65 -2.44 -4.66 -15.34
C LYS A 65 -2.10 -5.89 -16.18
N ARG A 66 -2.86 -6.12 -17.27
CA ARG A 66 -2.64 -7.28 -18.15
C ARG A 66 -1.23 -7.32 -18.72
N LYS A 67 -0.73 -6.19 -19.23
CA LYS A 67 0.66 -6.11 -19.74
C LYS A 67 1.71 -6.43 -18.68
N VAL A 68 1.50 -5.97 -17.43
CA VAL A 68 2.39 -6.30 -16.31
C VAL A 68 2.32 -7.80 -16.01
N VAL A 69 1.11 -8.37 -15.87
CA VAL A 69 0.93 -9.80 -15.61
C VAL A 69 1.57 -10.66 -16.71
N ASP A 70 1.31 -10.34 -17.98
CA ASP A 70 1.88 -11.04 -19.13
C ASP A 70 3.42 -11.01 -19.11
N TYR A 71 4.02 -9.86 -18.77
CA TYR A 71 5.46 -9.74 -18.63
C TYR A 71 6.01 -10.65 -17.53
N PHE A 72 5.40 -10.65 -16.34
CA PHE A 72 5.82 -11.50 -15.23
C PHE A 72 5.66 -12.99 -15.55
N TYR A 73 4.56 -13.38 -16.21
CA TYR A 73 4.30 -14.75 -16.64
C TYR A 73 5.30 -15.23 -17.70
N ALA A 74 5.73 -14.33 -18.59
CA ALA A 74 6.75 -14.64 -19.59
C ALA A 74 8.16 -14.73 -18.96
N ARG A 75 8.48 -13.83 -18.01
CA ARG A 75 9.81 -13.69 -17.41
C ARG A 75 10.11 -14.70 -16.30
N PHE A 76 9.09 -15.12 -15.56
CA PHE A 76 9.22 -16.02 -14.42
C PHE A 76 8.39 -17.28 -14.63
N LYS A 77 9.07 -18.32 -15.11
CA LYS A 77 8.48 -19.62 -15.38
C LYS A 77 9.07 -20.66 -14.43
N GLY A 78 8.22 -21.57 -13.99
CA GLY A 78 8.62 -22.76 -13.24
C GLY A 78 9.33 -23.76 -14.15
N HIS A 79 9.79 -24.85 -13.56
CA HIS A 79 10.51 -25.90 -14.29
C HIS A 79 9.70 -26.49 -15.46
N MET A 80 8.38 -26.54 -15.34
CA MET A 80 7.47 -27.03 -16.38
C MET A 80 6.99 -25.92 -17.35
N GLY A 81 7.54 -24.71 -17.25
CA GLY A 81 7.17 -23.59 -18.11
C GLY A 81 5.91 -22.82 -17.67
N ASN A 82 5.25 -23.23 -16.59
CA ASN A 82 4.09 -22.53 -16.03
C ASN A 82 4.49 -21.22 -15.34
N PRO A 83 3.64 -20.18 -15.34
CA PRO A 83 3.86 -18.98 -14.54
C PRO A 83 3.96 -19.31 -13.05
N VAL A 84 4.80 -18.58 -12.32
CA VAL A 84 5.00 -18.78 -10.87
C VAL A 84 4.38 -17.69 -10.00
N PHE A 85 4.03 -16.53 -10.58
CA PHE A 85 3.41 -15.43 -9.84
C PHE A 85 1.91 -15.65 -9.74
N SER A 86 1.39 -15.66 -8.51
CA SER A 86 -0.06 -15.56 -8.27
C SER A 86 -0.51 -14.11 -8.38
N VAL A 87 -1.73 -13.84 -8.86
CA VAL A 87 -2.25 -12.47 -9.03
C VAL A 87 -3.42 -12.24 -8.08
N TYR A 88 -3.34 -11.16 -7.30
CA TYR A 88 -4.37 -10.73 -6.36
C TYR A 88 -4.84 -9.31 -6.73
N ASP A 89 -6.05 -9.18 -7.26
CA ASP A 89 -6.60 -7.90 -7.74
C ASP A 89 -7.99 -7.58 -7.16
N ASN A 90 -8.40 -8.32 -6.13
CA ASN A 90 -9.71 -8.18 -5.49
C ASN A 90 -9.64 -8.28 -3.95
N LEU A 91 -8.52 -7.82 -3.36
CA LEU A 91 -8.36 -7.77 -1.91
C LEU A 91 -9.17 -6.61 -1.30
N PRO A 92 -9.77 -6.78 -0.11
CA PRO A 92 -10.54 -5.73 0.55
C PRO A 92 -9.71 -4.45 0.76
N PRO A 93 -10.25 -3.26 0.44
CA PRO A 93 -9.53 -1.99 0.62
C PRO A 93 -9.49 -1.51 2.06
N VAL A 94 -10.39 -2.00 2.92
CA VAL A 94 -10.31 -1.74 4.36
C VAL A 94 -9.31 -2.73 4.97
N VAL A 95 -8.31 -2.19 5.65
CA VAL A 95 -7.25 -2.94 6.32
C VAL A 95 -7.12 -2.45 7.76
N THR A 96 -6.53 -3.28 8.62
CA THR A 96 -6.17 -2.89 9.97
C THR A 96 -4.95 -1.95 9.96
N VAL A 97 -4.79 -1.15 11.00
CA VAL A 97 -3.56 -0.35 11.23
C VAL A 97 -2.32 -1.24 11.24
N HIS A 98 -2.45 -2.45 11.78
CA HIS A 98 -1.37 -3.43 11.79
C HIS A 98 -0.97 -3.87 10.37
N GLN A 99 -1.93 -4.21 9.52
CA GLN A 99 -1.65 -4.57 8.12
C GLN A 99 -0.98 -3.41 7.37
N ASN A 100 -1.52 -2.20 7.46
CA ASN A 100 -1.01 -1.06 6.69
C ASN A 100 0.33 -0.53 7.21
N PHE A 101 0.66 -0.71 8.50
CA PHE A 101 1.85 -0.08 9.09
C PHE A 101 2.71 -1.03 9.93
N ASP A 102 2.16 -1.60 11.01
CA ASP A 102 2.97 -2.32 12.00
C ASP A 102 3.67 -3.55 11.39
N SER A 103 2.97 -4.27 10.51
CA SER A 103 3.50 -5.45 9.83
C SER A 103 4.63 -5.15 8.85
N LEU A 104 4.79 -3.87 8.48
CA LEU A 104 5.84 -3.35 7.60
C LEU A 104 6.95 -2.62 8.37
N LEU A 105 6.98 -2.78 9.70
CA LEU A 105 7.97 -2.17 10.59
C LEU A 105 7.95 -0.64 10.60
N ILE A 106 6.84 -0.02 10.18
CA ILE A 106 6.66 1.43 10.27
C ILE A 106 6.47 1.79 11.75
N PRO A 107 7.21 2.75 12.34
CA PRO A 107 7.04 3.14 13.75
C PRO A 107 5.66 3.76 14.04
N THR A 108 5.17 3.67 15.29
CA THR A 108 3.84 4.18 15.69
C THR A 108 3.72 5.71 15.64
N ASP A 109 4.84 6.41 15.75
CA ASP A 109 4.97 7.87 15.68
C ASP A 109 5.35 8.37 14.26
N HIS A 110 5.41 7.46 13.28
CA HIS A 110 5.76 7.82 11.92
C HIS A 110 4.69 8.70 11.25
N VAL A 111 5.14 9.74 10.54
CA VAL A 111 4.27 10.76 9.93
C VAL A 111 3.21 10.19 8.97
N SER A 112 3.52 9.09 8.28
CA SER A 112 2.58 8.42 7.36
C SER A 112 1.31 7.89 8.03
N ARG A 113 1.29 7.77 9.37
CA ARG A 113 0.11 7.39 10.17
C ARG A 113 -0.79 8.57 10.50
N ALA A 114 -0.43 9.78 10.11
CA ALA A 114 -1.19 10.97 10.43
C ALA A 114 -2.59 10.92 9.80
N LYS A 115 -3.59 11.42 10.54
CA LYS A 115 -4.96 11.62 10.01
C LYS A 115 -5.00 12.55 8.82
N SER A 116 -4.00 13.41 8.65
CA SER A 116 -3.89 14.32 7.50
C SER A 116 -3.64 13.57 6.19
N ASP A 117 -3.04 12.38 6.26
CA ASP A 117 -2.49 11.67 5.09
C ASP A 117 -3.29 10.39 4.78
N CYS A 118 -3.95 9.82 5.79
CA CYS A 118 -4.69 8.56 5.69
C CYS A 118 -6.20 8.71 5.95
N TYR A 119 -6.98 7.85 5.29
CA TYR A 119 -8.43 7.74 5.47
C TYR A 119 -8.81 6.66 6.49
N TYR A 120 -8.94 7.05 7.75
CA TYR A 120 -9.33 6.20 8.85
C TYR A 120 -10.85 5.96 8.90
N VAL A 121 -11.21 4.69 9.00
CA VAL A 121 -12.58 4.22 9.27
C VAL A 121 -12.84 4.32 10.78
N ASN A 122 -11.85 3.97 11.60
CA ASN A 122 -11.78 4.17 13.04
C ASN A 122 -10.31 4.06 13.49
N ARG A 123 -10.01 4.06 14.78
CA ARG A 123 -8.62 3.93 15.30
C ARG A 123 -7.92 2.64 14.89
N GLY A 124 -8.67 1.56 14.64
CA GLY A 124 -8.13 0.25 14.30
C GLY A 124 -8.07 -0.05 12.80
N ASN A 125 -8.84 0.68 11.98
CA ASN A 125 -9.05 0.36 10.56
C ASN A 125 -8.99 1.61 9.68
N LEU A 126 -8.46 1.44 8.48
CA LEU A 126 -8.35 2.48 7.46
C LEU A 126 -8.59 1.90 6.07
N LEU A 127 -8.88 2.78 5.11
CA LEU A 127 -8.69 2.44 3.71
C LEU A 127 -7.18 2.39 3.43
N ARG A 128 -6.69 1.31 2.83
CA ARG A 128 -5.25 1.07 2.62
C ARG A 128 -4.59 2.24 1.89
N ALA A 129 -3.45 2.70 2.41
CA ALA A 129 -2.68 3.78 1.81
C ALA A 129 -1.72 3.28 0.70
N HIS A 130 -1.50 1.96 0.64
CA HIS A 130 -0.68 1.27 -0.35
C HIS A 130 -1.03 -0.21 -0.44
N THR A 131 -0.75 -0.86 -1.57
CA THR A 131 -0.96 -2.30 -1.79
C THR A 131 -0.08 -3.19 -0.91
N THR A 132 1.04 -2.66 -0.44
CA THR A 132 1.99 -3.36 0.45
C THR A 132 1.36 -3.77 1.79
N ALA A 133 0.22 -3.19 2.17
CA ALA A 133 -0.54 -3.56 3.37
C ALA A 133 -0.92 -5.06 3.41
N HIS A 134 -0.96 -5.73 2.25
CA HIS A 134 -1.30 -7.15 2.15
C HIS A 134 -0.05 -8.06 2.13
N GLN A 135 1.16 -7.50 2.07
CA GLN A 135 2.40 -8.25 1.86
C GLN A 135 2.66 -9.28 2.98
N SER A 136 2.61 -8.85 4.24
CA SER A 136 2.90 -9.71 5.40
C SER A 136 1.92 -10.89 5.49
N GLU A 137 0.65 -10.66 5.20
CA GLU A 137 -0.40 -11.68 5.24
C GLU A 137 -0.23 -12.71 4.12
N LEU A 138 0.01 -12.25 2.88
CA LEU A 138 0.25 -13.14 1.74
C LEU A 138 1.51 -14.00 1.93
N VAL A 139 2.58 -13.43 2.48
CA VAL A 139 3.78 -14.21 2.83
C VAL A 139 3.49 -15.22 3.95
N LYS A 140 2.73 -14.85 4.99
CA LYS A 140 2.31 -15.76 6.07
C LYS A 140 1.43 -16.91 5.57
N MET A 141 0.69 -16.71 4.48
CA MET A 141 -0.06 -17.76 3.78
C MET A 141 0.83 -18.72 2.98
N GLY A 142 2.14 -18.51 2.94
CA GLY A 142 3.11 -19.37 2.26
C GLY A 142 3.33 -19.03 0.79
N LEU A 143 3.00 -17.80 0.36
CA LEU A 143 3.19 -17.37 -1.02
C LEU A 143 4.58 -16.75 -1.20
N ASP A 144 5.37 -17.36 -2.08
CA ASP A 144 6.71 -16.86 -2.41
C ASP A 144 6.74 -15.84 -3.55
N ASN A 145 5.77 -15.90 -4.48
CA ASN A 145 5.74 -15.08 -5.68
C ASN A 145 4.31 -14.59 -5.94
N PHE A 146 4.08 -13.28 -5.83
CA PHE A 146 2.76 -12.73 -6.09
C PHE A 146 2.78 -11.29 -6.58
N LEU A 147 1.75 -10.94 -7.34
CA LEU A 147 1.42 -9.59 -7.75
C LEU A 147 0.14 -9.15 -7.02
N VAL A 148 0.14 -7.95 -6.46
CA VAL A 148 -1.04 -7.33 -5.87
C VAL A 148 -1.40 -6.09 -6.67
N PHE A 149 -2.63 -6.00 -7.12
CA PHE A 149 -3.18 -4.84 -7.80
C PHE A 149 -4.37 -4.30 -7.02
N GLY A 150 -4.47 -2.98 -6.86
CA GLY A 150 -5.59 -2.43 -6.13
C GLY A 150 -5.63 -0.91 -6.11
N ASP A 151 -6.82 -0.39 -5.87
CA ASP A 151 -7.07 0.99 -5.48
C ASP A 151 -6.50 1.28 -4.09
N VAL A 152 -5.90 2.44 -3.91
CA VAL A 152 -5.29 2.92 -2.66
C VAL A 152 -5.76 4.34 -2.38
N TYR A 153 -5.80 4.68 -1.09
CA TYR A 153 -6.53 5.84 -0.60
C TYR A 153 -5.59 6.74 0.19
N ARG A 154 -5.37 7.96 -0.31
CA ARG A 154 -4.52 8.95 0.37
C ARG A 154 -5.21 10.30 0.44
N ARG A 155 -5.04 10.97 1.56
CA ARG A 155 -5.44 12.37 1.71
C ARG A 155 -4.28 13.20 1.20
N ASP A 156 -4.45 13.75 0.01
CA ASP A 156 -3.45 14.57 -0.66
C ASP A 156 -4.12 15.82 -1.20
N GLU A 157 -3.32 16.78 -1.66
CA GLU A 157 -3.81 17.91 -2.43
C GLU A 157 -4.51 17.41 -3.70
N ILE A 158 -5.50 18.17 -4.19
CA ILE A 158 -6.22 17.80 -5.42
C ILE A 158 -5.69 18.69 -6.54
N ASP A 159 -4.84 18.13 -7.39
CA ASP A 159 -4.29 18.78 -8.56
C ASP A 159 -4.25 17.84 -9.77
N ARG A 160 -3.49 18.18 -10.81
CA ARG A 160 -3.41 17.37 -12.05
C ARG A 160 -2.66 16.05 -11.87
N THR A 161 -1.87 15.92 -10.80
CA THR A 161 -0.99 14.78 -10.49
C THR A 161 -1.44 14.01 -9.25
N HIS A 162 -2.28 14.61 -8.41
CA HIS A 162 -2.74 14.04 -7.15
C HIS A 162 -4.26 13.82 -7.19
N TYR A 163 -4.68 12.59 -6.88
CA TYR A 163 -6.08 12.23 -6.77
C TYR A 163 -6.23 11.30 -5.55
N PRO A 164 -7.28 11.47 -4.72
CA PRO A 164 -7.37 10.79 -3.42
C PRO A 164 -7.54 9.26 -3.51
N VAL A 165 -7.88 8.75 -4.70
CA VAL A 165 -8.01 7.31 -4.97
C VAL A 165 -7.29 6.97 -6.28
N PHE A 166 -6.11 6.37 -6.18
CA PHE A 166 -5.33 5.92 -7.34
C PHE A 166 -5.05 4.42 -7.22
N HIS A 167 -4.33 3.83 -8.16
CA HIS A 167 -4.09 2.39 -8.18
C HIS A 167 -2.60 2.08 -8.11
N GLN A 168 -2.25 1.02 -7.41
CA GLN A 168 -0.90 0.51 -7.29
C GLN A 168 -0.80 -0.94 -7.76
N ALA A 169 0.42 -1.32 -8.10
CA ALA A 169 0.82 -2.68 -8.41
C ALA A 169 2.07 -2.99 -7.56
N ASP A 170 1.96 -3.97 -6.68
CA ASP A 170 3.08 -4.52 -5.92
C ASP A 170 3.48 -5.87 -6.50
N ALA A 171 4.77 -6.14 -6.53
CA ALA A 171 5.32 -7.44 -6.88
C ALA A 171 6.26 -7.92 -5.77
N LEU A 172 6.02 -9.11 -5.25
CA LEU A 172 6.88 -9.75 -4.27
C LEU A 172 7.44 -11.05 -4.82
N ARG A 173 8.74 -11.25 -4.59
CA ARG A 173 9.45 -12.48 -4.90
C ARG A 173 10.41 -12.84 -3.77
N LEU A 174 10.19 -14.01 -3.18
CA LEU A 174 11.13 -14.67 -2.28
C LEU A 174 11.99 -15.66 -3.06
N CYS A 175 13.20 -15.88 -2.58
CA CYS A 175 14.14 -16.80 -3.19
C CYS A 175 14.82 -17.66 -2.15
N THR A 176 14.93 -18.95 -2.44
CA THR A 176 15.74 -19.85 -1.62
C THR A 176 17.23 -19.63 -1.90
N GLN A 177 18.08 -20.10 -0.98
CA GLN A 177 19.53 -20.08 -1.19
C GLN A 177 19.93 -20.80 -2.48
N SER A 178 19.35 -21.98 -2.76
CA SER A 178 19.62 -22.71 -4.00
C SER A 178 19.32 -21.86 -5.22
N GLN A 179 18.16 -21.18 -5.26
CA GLN A 179 17.80 -20.32 -6.38
C GLN A 179 18.74 -19.13 -6.54
N LEU A 180 19.33 -18.63 -5.46
CA LEU A 180 20.34 -17.57 -5.50
C LEU A 180 21.68 -18.10 -6.04
N THR A 181 22.15 -19.23 -5.52
CA THR A 181 23.36 -19.91 -5.98
C THR A 181 23.30 -20.25 -7.47
N ASP A 182 22.17 -20.83 -7.93
CA ASP A 182 21.96 -21.17 -9.34
C ASP A 182 22.04 -19.93 -10.25
N ARG A 183 21.49 -18.80 -9.80
CA ARG A 183 21.53 -17.53 -10.54
C ARG A 183 22.91 -16.87 -10.53
N ALA A 184 23.64 -17.00 -9.43
CA ALA A 184 24.99 -16.44 -9.30
C ALA A 184 26.05 -17.27 -10.03
N GLY A 185 25.77 -18.56 -10.31
CA GLY A 185 26.75 -19.50 -10.86
C GLY A 185 27.87 -19.86 -9.87
N SER A 186 27.71 -19.52 -8.60
CA SER A 186 28.64 -19.78 -7.50
C SER A 186 27.86 -19.86 -6.19
N GLU A 187 28.45 -20.49 -5.16
CA GLU A 187 27.81 -20.63 -3.86
C GLU A 187 27.47 -19.25 -3.27
N VAL A 188 26.20 -19.04 -2.96
CA VAL A 188 25.71 -17.84 -2.25
C VAL A 188 25.14 -18.30 -0.92
N VAL A 189 25.62 -17.71 0.17
CA VAL A 189 25.01 -17.84 1.49
C VAL A 189 24.06 -16.67 1.71
N VAL A 190 22.81 -16.91 2.10
CA VAL A 190 21.83 -15.82 2.26
C VAL A 190 22.09 -15.00 3.51
N PHE A 191 22.35 -15.67 4.64
CA PHE A 191 22.44 -15.05 5.95
C PHE A 191 23.84 -15.22 6.56
N GLU A 192 24.43 -14.12 7.04
CA GLU A 192 25.74 -14.11 7.74
C GLU A 192 25.61 -14.23 9.27
N GLY A 193 24.39 -14.42 9.78
CA GLY A 193 24.08 -14.56 11.21
C GLY A 193 23.82 -13.23 11.92
N ARG A 194 23.56 -13.30 13.23
CA ARG A 194 23.05 -12.18 14.05
C ARG A 194 24.08 -11.11 14.43
N ASN A 195 25.33 -11.27 14.03
CA ASN A 195 26.42 -10.33 14.35
C ASN A 195 26.77 -9.41 13.16
N GLY A 196 26.02 -9.51 12.06
CA GLY A 196 26.24 -8.67 10.90
C GLY A 196 25.90 -7.20 11.17
N LYS A 197 26.44 -6.31 10.32
CA LYS A 197 26.24 -4.86 10.41
C LYS A 197 25.43 -4.39 9.23
N GLU A 198 24.46 -3.52 9.50
CA GLU A 198 23.76 -2.79 8.45
C GLU A 198 24.71 -1.79 7.79
N THR A 199 24.70 -1.76 6.46
CA THR A 199 25.47 -0.81 5.64
C THR A 199 24.55 -0.21 4.59
N PRO A 200 24.95 0.86 3.89
CA PRO A 200 24.16 1.40 2.77
C PRO A 200 23.84 0.36 1.68
N GLU A 201 24.62 -0.70 1.57
CA GLU A 201 24.50 -1.74 0.54
C GLU A 201 23.72 -2.97 0.99
N LYS A 202 23.56 -3.22 2.29
CA LYS A 202 22.91 -4.44 2.80
C LYS A 202 22.32 -4.28 4.21
N GLN A 203 21.30 -5.09 4.49
CA GLN A 203 20.76 -5.27 5.84
C GLN A 203 21.73 -6.08 6.72
N ALA A 204 21.59 -5.95 8.04
CA ALA A 204 22.52 -6.53 9.01
C ALA A 204 22.77 -8.02 8.81
N GLU A 205 21.73 -8.84 8.68
CA GLU A 205 21.89 -10.30 8.64
C GLU A 205 22.07 -10.88 7.23
N HIS A 206 21.92 -10.08 6.17
CA HIS A 206 22.09 -10.54 4.80
C HIS A 206 23.55 -10.47 4.36
N SER A 207 23.99 -11.46 3.57
CA SER A 207 25.28 -11.37 2.90
C SER A 207 25.23 -10.34 1.76
N ILE A 208 26.39 -9.77 1.43
CA ILE A 208 26.50 -8.85 0.30
C ILE A 208 26.21 -9.55 -1.04
N ASP A 209 26.64 -10.80 -1.20
CA ASP A 209 26.47 -11.56 -2.43
C ASP A 209 24.99 -11.83 -2.72
N ALA A 210 24.24 -12.31 -1.71
CA ALA A 210 22.80 -12.51 -1.85
C ALA A 210 22.07 -11.21 -2.17
N THR A 211 22.49 -10.11 -1.52
CA THR A 211 21.91 -8.78 -1.75
C THR A 211 22.16 -8.32 -3.19
N LYS A 212 23.38 -8.48 -3.73
CA LYS A 212 23.71 -8.08 -5.10
C LYS A 212 23.02 -8.91 -6.16
N VAL A 213 22.84 -10.21 -5.93
CA VAL A 213 22.08 -11.07 -6.86
C VAL A 213 20.61 -10.64 -6.91
N MET A 214 19.98 -10.40 -5.76
CA MET A 214 18.59 -9.93 -5.69
C MET A 214 18.43 -8.52 -6.28
N GLU A 215 19.35 -7.60 -5.96
CA GLU A 215 19.37 -6.24 -6.52
C GLU A 215 19.43 -6.25 -8.04
N THR A 216 20.32 -7.07 -8.60
CA THR A 216 20.51 -7.20 -10.06
C THR A 216 19.25 -7.75 -10.73
N GLU A 217 18.62 -8.78 -10.15
CA GLU A 217 17.38 -9.32 -10.70
C GLU A 217 16.23 -8.31 -10.63
N LEU A 218 16.07 -7.61 -9.50
CA LEU A 218 15.04 -6.58 -9.35
C LEU A 218 15.19 -5.50 -10.42
N LYS A 219 16.40 -4.94 -10.56
CA LYS A 219 16.71 -3.91 -11.57
C LYS A 219 16.46 -4.43 -12.98
N SER A 220 16.97 -5.61 -13.33
CA SER A 220 16.78 -6.23 -14.64
C SER A 220 15.30 -6.46 -14.96
N THR A 221 14.51 -6.87 -13.97
CA THR A 221 13.07 -7.10 -14.09
C THR A 221 12.32 -5.80 -14.35
N LEU A 222 12.61 -4.75 -13.59
CA LEU A 222 11.96 -3.44 -13.77
C LEU A 222 12.33 -2.78 -15.09
N VAL A 223 13.60 -2.85 -15.48
CA VAL A 223 14.05 -2.35 -16.79
C VAL A 223 13.38 -3.13 -17.93
N GLY A 224 13.33 -4.46 -17.83
CA GLY A 224 12.67 -5.29 -18.84
C GLY A 224 11.17 -5.03 -18.91
N LEU A 225 10.50 -4.81 -17.78
CA LEU A 225 9.08 -4.42 -17.74
C LEU A 225 8.88 -3.08 -18.45
N ALA A 226 9.69 -2.07 -18.13
CA ALA A 226 9.62 -0.76 -18.76
C ALA A 226 9.85 -0.86 -20.28
N GLN A 227 10.84 -1.64 -20.72
CA GLN A 227 11.09 -1.90 -22.15
C GLN A 227 9.92 -2.61 -22.83
N SER A 228 9.24 -3.53 -22.12
CA SER A 228 8.05 -4.22 -22.63
C SER A 228 6.83 -3.30 -22.77
N LEU A 229 6.73 -2.27 -21.90
CA LEU A 229 5.61 -1.32 -21.91
C LEU A 229 5.81 -0.19 -22.91
N PHE A 230 7.03 0.34 -23.02
CA PHE A 230 7.33 1.58 -23.73
C PHE A 230 8.26 1.41 -24.94
N GLY A 231 8.82 0.20 -25.13
CA GLY A 231 9.76 -0.11 -26.20
C GLY A 231 11.23 -0.11 -25.75
N LYS A 232 12.11 -0.64 -26.60
CA LYS A 232 13.54 -0.86 -26.26
C LYS A 232 14.37 0.42 -26.14
N ASN A 233 13.90 1.52 -26.73
CA ASN A 233 14.66 2.77 -26.84
C ASN A 233 14.46 3.71 -25.64
N ILE A 234 13.87 3.22 -24.54
CA ILE A 234 13.69 4.04 -23.34
C ILE A 234 15.02 4.39 -22.69
N GLN A 235 15.14 5.63 -22.23
CA GLN A 235 16.23 6.07 -21.38
C GLN A 235 15.80 5.92 -19.92
N TYR A 236 16.60 5.20 -19.13
CA TYR A 236 16.43 5.04 -17.69
C TYR A 236 17.73 5.44 -17.00
N ARG A 237 17.62 5.96 -15.78
CA ARG A 237 18.74 6.35 -14.92
C ARG A 237 18.85 5.39 -13.75
#